data_AF-A0A524PNL1-F1
#
_entry.id   AF-A0A524PNL1-F1
#
_cell.length_a   1.000
_cell.length_b   1.000
_cell.length_c   1.000
_cell.angle_alpha   90.00
_cell.angle_beta   90.00
_cell.angle_gamma   90.00
#
_symmetry.space_group_name_H-M   'P 1'
#
loop_
_entity.id
_entity.type
_entity.pdbx_description
1 polymer ?
#
loop_
_entity_poly.entity_id
_entity_poly.type
_entity_poly.pdbx_seq_one_letter_code
_entity_poly.pdbx_strand_id
1 'polypeptide(L)'
;DSGTSYNSYYHATYGTITVNFEDWGYKWDSMSLSSSDIYNSLLLYHCSVAVDMNFGPDGSSAYTSKSKPALSSYFSVSKKTAYKARRLYESTWNDMLVEELMKGRPIIYAGDGGEGSVGHAFNIDGVVEGKYFHINWGWSGSQNGFFLLDGLTPGSSDFTQNQTALLGIQPYYYPTDIILSNYIVPEDVDPGASIGGIMVIDEAIDNEYLFSLVTDSTFIEGAWVHDYFVEGDTLRTGRFFSAGEAIRDTVWIKVKDRYNNLIEKELYLTFETTTGNQDTYYNDRLQAFVIYPNPAGNYFSVKDDNSIPVTCIRLFNLSGQMVRYIPASGLDGFISIEGITRGVYIIEATYDDGFVIRKKLIRQ
;
A
#
# COMPACT_ATOMS: atom_id res chain seq x y z
N ASP A 1 -13.97 -4.87 -13.97
CA ASP A 1 -12.76 -4.08 -14.29
C ASP A 1 -12.45 -4.19 -15.77
N SER A 2 -12.12 -3.06 -16.41
CA SER A 2 -11.54 -3.05 -17.75
C SER A 2 -10.03 -3.01 -17.66
N GLY A 3 -9.32 -3.65 -18.59
CA GLY A 3 -7.88 -3.48 -18.70
C GLY A 3 -7.50 -2.11 -19.26
N THR A 4 -6.21 -1.83 -19.38
CA THR A 4 -5.67 -0.57 -19.90
C THR A 4 -4.72 -0.81 -21.06
N SER A 5 -4.63 0.11 -22.03
CA SER A 5 -3.72 0.01 -23.18
C SER A 5 -3.93 -1.23 -24.09
N TYR A 6 -2.99 -1.47 -25.00
CA TYR A 6 -2.95 -2.63 -25.90
C TYR A 6 -1.54 -3.27 -25.92
N ASN A 7 -1.45 -4.54 -26.31
CA ASN A 7 -0.18 -5.21 -26.63
C ASN A 7 -0.26 -5.94 -27.97
N SER A 8 0.85 -5.95 -28.72
CA SER A 8 0.95 -6.60 -30.03
C SER A 8 2.37 -7.13 -30.26
N TYR A 9 2.48 -8.37 -30.71
CA TYR A 9 3.76 -8.99 -31.07
C TYR A 9 3.62 -9.97 -32.23
N TYR A 10 4.74 -10.25 -32.91
CA TYR A 10 4.80 -11.19 -34.02
C TYR A 10 5.25 -12.58 -33.53
N HIS A 11 4.47 -13.60 -33.88
CA HIS A 11 4.81 -15.00 -33.67
C HIS A 11 5.15 -15.67 -35.01
N ALA A 12 6.26 -16.40 -35.08
CA ALA A 12 6.74 -17.00 -36.33
C ALA A 12 5.71 -17.91 -37.01
N THR A 13 4.94 -18.66 -36.23
CA THR A 13 3.93 -19.62 -36.73
C THR A 13 2.53 -19.00 -36.87
N TYR A 14 2.17 -18.06 -36.01
CA TYR A 14 0.78 -17.60 -35.86
C TYR A 14 0.57 -16.15 -36.32
N GLY A 15 1.62 -15.51 -36.84
CA GLY A 15 1.58 -14.13 -37.29
C GLY A 15 1.45 -13.14 -36.15
N THR A 16 0.85 -11.98 -36.42
CA THR A 16 0.66 -10.93 -35.41
C THR A 16 -0.45 -11.31 -34.44
N ILE A 17 -0.13 -11.35 -33.16
CA ILE A 17 -1.05 -11.58 -32.04
C ILE A 17 -1.26 -10.24 -31.33
N THR A 18 -2.50 -9.87 -31.04
CA THR A 18 -2.82 -8.54 -30.47
C THR A 18 -4.04 -8.61 -29.56
N VAL A 19 -3.98 -7.84 -28.47
CA VAL A 19 -5.11 -7.58 -27.57
C VAL A 19 -5.12 -6.10 -27.25
N ASN A 20 -6.28 -5.45 -27.42
CA ASN A 20 -6.57 -4.15 -26.83
C ASN A 20 -7.32 -4.38 -25.51
N PHE A 21 -6.68 -4.13 -24.37
CA PHE A 21 -7.21 -4.49 -23.06
C PHE A 21 -8.32 -3.54 -22.58
N GLU A 22 -8.39 -2.33 -23.15
CA GLU A 22 -9.44 -1.34 -22.84
C GLU A 22 -10.83 -1.79 -23.30
N ASP A 23 -10.90 -2.67 -24.30
CA ASP A 23 -12.16 -3.15 -24.87
C ASP A 23 -12.85 -4.23 -24.01
N TRP A 24 -12.21 -4.69 -22.92
CA TRP A 24 -12.65 -5.88 -22.20
C TRP A 24 -12.93 -5.64 -20.73
N GLY A 25 -14.18 -5.89 -20.32
CA GLY A 25 -14.58 -6.07 -18.93
C GLY A 25 -14.64 -7.55 -18.54
N TYR A 26 -13.79 -7.99 -17.61
CA TYR A 26 -13.78 -9.39 -17.17
C TYR A 26 -14.99 -9.71 -16.28
N LYS A 27 -15.72 -10.80 -16.61
CA LYS A 27 -16.91 -11.25 -15.85
C LYS A 27 -16.52 -12.25 -14.77
N TRP A 28 -15.89 -11.76 -13.71
CA TRP A 28 -15.37 -12.59 -12.61
C TRP A 28 -16.42 -13.57 -12.05
N ASP A 29 -17.64 -13.11 -11.75
CA ASP A 29 -18.71 -13.94 -11.20
C ASP A 29 -19.22 -15.04 -12.16
N SER A 30 -18.89 -14.93 -13.45
CA SER A 30 -19.26 -15.92 -14.47
C SER A 30 -18.14 -16.92 -14.76
N MET A 31 -16.95 -16.73 -14.18
CA MET A 31 -15.82 -17.66 -14.32
C MET A 31 -16.03 -18.88 -13.42
N SER A 32 -16.05 -20.07 -14.01
CA SER A 32 -16.12 -21.32 -13.28
C SER A 32 -14.85 -21.54 -12.47
N LEU A 33 -15.03 -21.95 -11.21
CA LEU A 33 -13.94 -22.29 -10.30
C LEU A 33 -13.38 -23.71 -10.52
N SER A 34 -14.11 -24.57 -11.22
CA SER A 34 -13.80 -26.01 -11.30
C SER A 34 -13.78 -26.56 -12.73
N SER A 35 -14.07 -25.75 -13.74
CA SER A 35 -14.10 -26.19 -15.13
C SER A 35 -13.62 -25.09 -16.08
N SER A 36 -13.10 -25.50 -17.24
CA SER A 36 -12.83 -24.57 -18.33
C SER A 36 -14.14 -24.00 -18.88
N ASP A 37 -14.18 -22.70 -19.13
CA ASP A 37 -15.26 -22.02 -19.83
C ASP A 37 -14.70 -20.86 -20.67
N ILE A 38 -15.59 -20.18 -21.40
CA ILE A 38 -15.22 -19.08 -22.29
C ILE A 38 -14.64 -17.87 -21.55
N TYR A 39 -15.06 -17.62 -20.31
CA TYR A 39 -14.60 -16.47 -19.52
C TYR A 39 -13.17 -16.71 -19.01
N ASN A 40 -12.91 -17.92 -18.50
CA ASN A 40 -11.58 -18.39 -18.12
C ASN A 40 -10.64 -18.40 -19.33
N SER A 41 -11.07 -18.94 -20.47
CA SER A 41 -10.26 -18.99 -21.69
C SER A 41 -9.89 -17.60 -22.23
N LEU A 42 -10.82 -16.64 -22.18
CA LEU A 42 -10.56 -15.25 -22.58
C LEU A 42 -9.48 -14.61 -21.70
N LEU A 43 -9.63 -14.72 -20.38
CA LEU A 43 -8.64 -14.18 -19.44
C LEU A 43 -7.26 -14.82 -19.65
N LEU A 44 -7.19 -16.15 -19.78
CA LEU A 44 -5.94 -16.86 -20.02
C LEU A 44 -5.26 -16.45 -21.33
N TYR A 45 -6.04 -16.24 -22.39
CA TYR A 45 -5.52 -15.72 -23.66
C TYR A 45 -4.93 -14.31 -23.48
N HIS A 46 -5.64 -13.40 -22.79
CA HIS A 46 -5.15 -12.05 -22.54
C HIS A 46 -3.88 -12.03 -21.67
N CYS A 47 -3.84 -12.84 -20.61
CA CYS A 47 -2.64 -13.01 -19.79
C CYS A 47 -1.45 -13.49 -20.64
N SER A 48 -1.70 -14.40 -21.57
CA SER A 48 -0.67 -14.91 -22.48
C SER A 48 -0.16 -13.83 -23.45
N VAL A 49 -1.07 -13.06 -24.05
CA VAL A 49 -0.67 -11.95 -24.94
C VAL A 49 0.08 -10.86 -24.19
N ALA A 50 -0.29 -10.59 -22.95
CA ALA A 50 0.36 -9.56 -22.12
C ALA A 50 1.84 -9.86 -21.80
N VAL A 51 2.27 -11.11 -21.86
CA VAL A 51 3.65 -11.55 -21.61
C VAL A 51 4.40 -11.96 -22.89
N ASP A 52 3.85 -11.66 -24.06
CA ASP A 52 4.33 -12.11 -25.37
C ASP A 52 4.60 -13.62 -25.40
N MET A 53 3.59 -14.41 -25.03
CA MET A 53 3.69 -15.87 -24.97
C MET A 53 4.18 -16.45 -26.29
N ASN A 54 5.23 -17.28 -26.23
CA ASN A 54 5.66 -18.10 -27.34
C ASN A 54 4.78 -19.35 -27.38
N PHE A 55 3.73 -19.32 -28.20
CA PHE A 55 2.75 -20.39 -28.28
C PHE A 55 3.29 -21.60 -29.05
N GLY A 56 3.05 -22.79 -28.52
CA GLY A 56 3.33 -24.05 -29.18
C GLY A 56 2.22 -25.07 -28.94
N PRO A 57 1.99 -26.01 -29.88
CA PRO A 57 0.95 -27.02 -29.76
C PRO A 57 1.17 -27.97 -28.57
N ASP A 58 2.44 -28.23 -28.23
CA ASP A 58 2.83 -29.16 -27.16
C ASP A 58 3.28 -28.44 -25.87
N GLY A 59 3.25 -27.11 -25.88
CA GLY A 59 3.71 -26.29 -24.76
C GLY A 59 3.93 -24.84 -25.18
N SER A 60 3.65 -23.92 -24.25
CA SER A 60 3.85 -22.49 -24.45
C SER A 60 4.73 -21.93 -23.34
N SER A 61 5.54 -20.92 -23.63
CA SER A 61 6.47 -20.35 -22.66
C SER A 61 6.57 -18.83 -22.73
N ALA A 62 6.80 -18.24 -21.57
CA ALA A 62 7.14 -16.83 -21.39
C ALA A 62 8.05 -16.69 -20.17
N TYR A 63 8.82 -15.60 -20.10
CA TYR A 63 9.61 -15.31 -18.91
C TYR A 63 8.71 -14.75 -17.79
N THR A 64 8.75 -15.35 -16.60
CA THR A 64 7.98 -14.89 -15.42
C THR A 64 8.28 -13.43 -15.05
N SER A 65 9.46 -12.90 -15.41
CA SER A 65 9.80 -11.50 -15.23
C SER A 65 8.90 -10.52 -16.01
N LYS A 66 8.25 -10.99 -17.10
CA LYS A 66 7.28 -10.19 -17.86
C LYS A 66 5.94 -10.04 -17.15
N SER A 67 5.62 -10.90 -16.18
CA SER A 67 4.37 -10.80 -15.42
C SER A 67 4.27 -9.48 -14.66
N LYS A 68 5.38 -8.92 -14.15
CA LYS A 68 5.39 -7.60 -13.48
C LYS A 68 4.86 -6.49 -14.41
N PRO A 69 5.55 -6.15 -15.52
CA PRO A 69 5.10 -5.07 -16.40
C PRO A 69 3.74 -5.37 -17.03
N ALA A 70 3.43 -6.64 -17.33
CA ALA A 70 2.12 -7.04 -17.87
C ALA A 70 0.97 -6.70 -16.92
N LEU A 71 1.05 -7.14 -15.67
CA LEU A 71 0.01 -6.90 -14.66
C LEU A 71 -0.19 -5.40 -14.41
N SER A 72 0.91 -4.63 -14.28
CA SER A 72 0.83 -3.21 -14.00
C SER A 72 0.37 -2.36 -15.20
N SER A 73 0.60 -2.83 -16.44
CA SER A 73 0.29 -2.03 -17.64
C SER A 73 -1.09 -2.33 -18.21
N TYR A 74 -1.59 -3.55 -18.01
CA TYR A 74 -2.78 -4.04 -18.72
C TYR A 74 -3.92 -4.49 -17.81
N PHE A 75 -3.65 -4.84 -16.56
CA PHE A 75 -4.62 -5.46 -15.65
C PHE A 75 -4.89 -4.64 -14.38
N SER A 76 -4.49 -3.36 -14.35
CA SER A 76 -4.70 -2.48 -13.19
C SER A 76 -4.23 -3.09 -11.87
N VAL A 77 -3.06 -3.74 -11.88
CA VAL A 77 -2.36 -4.23 -10.68
C VAL A 77 -1.34 -3.19 -10.23
N SER A 78 -1.12 -3.08 -8.92
CA SER A 78 -0.20 -2.12 -8.30
C SER A 78 1.18 -2.11 -8.95
N LYS A 79 1.73 -0.92 -9.20
CA LYS A 79 3.11 -0.78 -9.73
C LYS A 79 4.15 -1.13 -8.67
N LYS A 80 3.75 -1.28 -7.40
CA LYS A 80 4.60 -1.76 -6.29
C LYS A 80 4.87 -3.27 -6.38
N THR A 81 4.17 -4.02 -7.23
CA THR A 81 4.48 -5.43 -7.50
C THR A 81 5.96 -5.59 -7.88
N ALA A 82 6.61 -6.62 -7.31
CA ALA A 82 8.04 -6.81 -7.39
C ALA A 82 8.42 -8.22 -7.83
N TYR A 83 9.19 -8.31 -8.91
CA TYR A 83 9.86 -9.55 -9.32
C TYR A 83 11.17 -9.69 -8.55
N LYS A 84 11.34 -10.82 -7.87
CA LYS A 84 12.52 -11.09 -7.04
C LYS A 84 13.08 -12.48 -7.32
N ALA A 85 14.40 -12.61 -7.20
CA ALA A 85 15.11 -13.88 -7.32
C ALA A 85 15.59 -14.33 -5.94
N ARG A 86 15.30 -15.57 -5.55
CA ARG A 86 15.60 -16.15 -4.24
C ARG A 86 17.06 -16.00 -3.84
N ARG A 87 17.99 -16.20 -4.80
CA ARG A 87 19.45 -16.05 -4.61
C ARG A 87 19.91 -14.71 -4.05
N LEU A 88 19.07 -13.66 -4.14
CA LEU A 88 19.39 -12.32 -3.62
C LEU A 88 18.87 -12.10 -2.19
N TYR A 89 18.11 -13.05 -1.64
CA TYR A 89 17.32 -12.91 -0.42
C TYR A 89 17.29 -14.20 0.41
N GLU A 90 18.26 -15.11 0.27
CA GLU A 90 18.20 -16.48 0.81
C GLU A 90 17.83 -16.55 2.29
N SER A 91 18.34 -15.64 3.12
CA SER A 91 18.09 -15.59 4.56
C SER A 91 16.71 -15.06 4.95
N THR A 92 16.04 -14.29 4.08
CA THR A 92 14.75 -13.67 4.36
C THR A 92 13.64 -14.16 3.43
N TRP A 93 13.96 -15.07 2.50
CA TRP A 93 13.06 -15.44 1.42
C TRP A 93 11.73 -16.01 1.92
N ASN A 94 11.79 -16.98 2.84
CA ASN A 94 10.58 -17.59 3.40
C ASN A 94 9.71 -16.55 4.12
N ASP A 95 10.33 -15.69 4.93
CA ASP A 95 9.60 -14.64 5.68
C ASP A 95 8.87 -13.70 4.73
N MET A 96 9.49 -13.33 3.61
CA MET A 96 8.87 -12.50 2.59
C MET A 96 7.65 -13.17 1.93
N LEU A 97 7.70 -14.49 1.67
CA LEU A 97 6.54 -15.21 1.13
C LEU A 97 5.43 -15.36 2.18
N VAL A 98 5.79 -15.65 3.43
CA VAL A 98 4.84 -15.74 4.55
C VAL A 98 4.13 -14.41 4.75
N GLU A 99 4.84 -13.28 4.70
CA GLU A 99 4.25 -11.94 4.84
C GLU A 99 3.21 -11.63 3.75
N GLU A 100 3.46 -12.04 2.50
CA GLU A 100 2.49 -11.89 1.41
C GLU A 100 1.22 -12.71 1.66
N LEU A 101 1.38 -13.97 2.06
CA LEU A 101 0.25 -14.87 2.34
C LEU A 101 -0.56 -14.41 3.56
N MET A 102 0.10 -13.88 4.60
CA MET A 102 -0.59 -13.29 5.76
C MET A 102 -1.40 -12.04 5.40
N LYS A 103 -1.04 -11.35 4.31
CA LYS A 103 -1.82 -10.24 3.74
C LYS A 103 -2.88 -10.71 2.75
N GLY A 104 -3.12 -12.02 2.63
CA GLY A 104 -4.11 -12.61 1.73
C GLY A 104 -3.73 -12.52 0.25
N ARG A 105 -2.44 -12.37 -0.08
CA ARG A 105 -1.97 -12.25 -1.46
C ARG A 105 -1.29 -13.52 -1.95
N PRO A 106 -1.89 -14.25 -2.91
CA PRO A 106 -1.24 -15.35 -3.60
C PRO A 106 -0.01 -14.87 -4.39
N ILE A 107 0.95 -15.77 -4.58
CA ILE A 107 2.24 -15.48 -5.21
C ILE A 107 2.35 -16.24 -6.52
N ILE A 108 2.78 -15.56 -7.59
CA ILE A 108 3.29 -16.25 -8.79
C ILE A 108 4.75 -16.61 -8.50
N TYR A 109 5.07 -17.89 -8.59
CA TYR A 109 6.38 -18.43 -8.28
C TYR A 109 6.91 -19.23 -9.47
N ALA A 110 8.22 -19.29 -9.63
CA ALA A 110 8.85 -20.11 -10.66
C ALA A 110 10.19 -20.67 -10.19
N GLY A 111 10.58 -21.79 -10.78
CA GLY A 111 11.88 -22.43 -10.58
C GLY A 111 12.19 -23.38 -11.73
N ASP A 112 13.41 -23.91 -11.74
CA ASP A 112 13.87 -24.91 -12.71
C ASP A 112 14.75 -25.97 -12.03
N GLY A 113 15.17 -26.97 -12.80
CA GLY A 113 16.09 -28.04 -12.35
C GLY A 113 17.57 -27.68 -12.48
N GLY A 114 17.92 -26.43 -12.76
CA GLY A 114 19.28 -25.97 -13.02
C GLY A 114 19.65 -25.93 -14.50
N GLU A 115 20.95 -25.97 -14.78
CA GLU A 115 21.50 -25.75 -16.12
C GLU A 115 20.91 -26.73 -17.17
N GLY A 116 20.35 -26.18 -18.24
CA GLY A 116 19.74 -26.96 -19.33
C GLY A 116 18.33 -27.50 -19.03
N SER A 117 17.79 -27.26 -17.84
CA SER A 117 16.44 -27.70 -17.46
C SER A 117 15.37 -26.72 -17.91
N VAL A 118 14.18 -27.25 -18.23
CA VAL A 118 12.99 -26.43 -18.49
C VAL A 118 12.43 -25.94 -17.15
N GLY A 119 12.19 -24.63 -17.04
CA GLY A 119 11.55 -24.05 -15.86
C GLY A 119 10.03 -24.19 -15.89
N HIS A 120 9.41 -24.00 -14.73
CA HIS A 120 7.96 -23.99 -14.56
C HIS A 120 7.52 -22.82 -13.68
N ALA A 121 6.33 -22.30 -13.96
CA ALA A 121 5.68 -21.26 -13.16
C ALA A 121 4.38 -21.81 -12.56
N PHE A 122 4.15 -21.50 -11.29
CA PHE A 122 3.07 -22.04 -10.46
C PHE A 122 2.66 -21.02 -9.39
N ASN A 123 1.64 -21.34 -8.60
CA ASN A 123 1.14 -20.45 -7.56
C ASN A 123 1.44 -20.97 -6.16
N ILE A 124 1.73 -20.04 -5.24
CA ILE A 124 1.74 -20.29 -3.81
C ILE A 124 0.56 -19.52 -3.20
N ASP A 125 -0.32 -20.22 -2.49
CA ASP A 125 -1.58 -19.67 -1.96
C ASP A 125 -1.84 -20.08 -0.50
N GLY A 126 -0.89 -20.73 0.16
CA GLY A 126 -1.00 -21.07 1.58
C GLY A 126 0.34 -21.41 2.22
N VAL A 127 0.38 -21.35 3.55
CA VAL A 127 1.54 -21.77 4.34
C VAL A 127 1.10 -22.40 5.66
N VAL A 128 1.80 -23.47 6.06
CA VAL A 128 1.63 -24.15 7.35
C VAL A 128 2.95 -24.09 8.12
N GLU A 129 2.86 -23.75 9.41
CA GLU A 129 4.00 -23.63 10.34
C GLU A 129 5.11 -22.67 9.87
N GLY A 130 4.78 -21.72 8.97
CA GLY A 130 5.73 -20.78 8.39
C GLY A 130 6.80 -21.40 7.48
N LYS A 131 6.66 -22.67 7.09
CA LYS A 131 7.70 -23.42 6.36
C LYS A 131 7.20 -24.22 5.18
N TYR A 132 6.02 -24.83 5.29
CA TYR A 132 5.44 -25.64 4.23
C TYR A 132 4.48 -24.80 3.42
N PHE A 133 4.79 -24.58 2.16
CA PHE A 133 3.99 -23.75 1.25
C PHE A 133 3.06 -24.62 0.43
N HIS A 134 1.77 -24.27 0.38
CA HIS A 134 0.84 -24.91 -0.52
C HIS A 134 1.13 -24.45 -1.95
N ILE A 135 1.36 -25.41 -2.84
CA ILE A 135 1.68 -25.18 -4.24
C ILE A 135 0.50 -25.64 -5.09
N ASN A 136 0.01 -24.73 -5.93
CA ASN A 136 -0.85 -25.05 -7.06
C ASN A 136 -0.02 -25.06 -8.34
N TRP A 137 0.25 -26.25 -8.87
CA TRP A 137 1.13 -26.44 -10.03
C TRP A 137 0.49 -26.04 -11.36
N GLY A 138 -0.81 -25.72 -11.39
CA GLY A 138 -1.54 -25.45 -12.63
C GLY A 138 -1.90 -26.70 -13.44
N TRP A 139 -1.84 -27.89 -12.83
CA TRP A 139 -2.12 -29.18 -13.50
C TRP A 139 -3.45 -29.79 -13.08
N SER A 140 -4.51 -28.97 -13.05
CA SER A 140 -5.87 -29.40 -12.67
C SER A 140 -5.93 -30.11 -11.29
N GLY A 141 -5.12 -29.65 -10.34
CA GLY A 141 -5.02 -30.22 -8.99
C GLY A 141 -4.01 -31.35 -8.84
N SER A 142 -3.50 -31.91 -9.94
CA SER A 142 -2.46 -32.96 -9.88
C SER A 142 -1.21 -32.46 -9.18
N GLN A 143 -0.74 -33.23 -8.20
CA GLN A 143 0.44 -32.95 -7.35
C GLN A 143 0.34 -31.69 -6.47
N ASN A 144 -0.81 -31.00 -6.41
CA ASN A 144 -0.98 -29.89 -5.49
C ASN A 144 -0.80 -30.38 -4.05
N GLY A 145 -0.24 -29.53 -3.19
CA GLY A 145 0.02 -29.91 -1.81
C GLY A 145 1.03 -29.01 -1.13
N PHE A 146 1.46 -29.40 0.06
CA PHE A 146 2.39 -28.65 0.88
C PHE A 146 3.83 -29.12 0.65
N PHE A 147 4.71 -28.18 0.30
CA PHE A 147 6.11 -28.45 -0.02
C PHE A 147 7.05 -27.52 0.77
N LEU A 148 8.26 -28.02 1.04
CA LEU A 148 9.39 -27.13 1.33
C LEU A 148 9.87 -26.50 0.01
N LEU A 149 10.31 -25.24 0.03
CA LEU A 149 10.83 -24.59 -1.18
C LEU A 149 12.09 -25.26 -1.73
N ASP A 150 12.87 -25.94 -0.88
CA ASP A 150 14.04 -26.72 -1.28
C ASP A 150 13.68 -28.14 -1.75
N GLY A 151 12.39 -28.50 -1.71
CA GLY A 151 11.85 -29.80 -2.10
C GLY A 151 10.72 -29.68 -3.11
N LEU A 152 10.81 -28.71 -4.03
CA LEU A 152 9.83 -28.50 -5.11
C LEU A 152 10.00 -29.54 -6.22
N THR A 153 9.74 -30.81 -5.90
CA THR A 153 9.93 -31.96 -6.79
C THR A 153 8.63 -32.76 -7.03
N PRO A 154 7.63 -32.20 -7.73
CA PRO A 154 6.38 -32.91 -8.00
C PRO A 154 6.60 -34.05 -9.02
N GLY A 155 6.41 -35.29 -8.58
CA GLY A 155 6.60 -36.47 -9.42
C GLY A 155 8.07 -36.64 -9.84
N SER A 156 8.33 -36.58 -11.15
CA SER A 156 9.70 -36.66 -11.72
C SER A 156 10.28 -35.30 -12.11
N SER A 157 9.62 -34.20 -11.74
CA SER A 157 10.08 -32.84 -12.05
C SER A 157 10.92 -32.28 -10.90
N ASP A 158 11.76 -31.30 -11.19
CA ASP A 158 12.56 -30.57 -10.20
C ASP A 158 12.54 -29.07 -10.51
N PHE A 159 12.08 -28.27 -9.54
CA PHE A 159 12.00 -26.80 -9.61
C PHE A 159 12.72 -26.14 -8.42
N THR A 160 13.73 -26.82 -7.86
CA THR A 160 14.47 -26.36 -6.67
C THR A 160 15.49 -25.26 -6.97
N GLN A 161 15.84 -25.04 -8.25
CA GLN A 161 16.86 -24.09 -8.68
C GLN A 161 16.26 -22.81 -9.26
N ASN A 162 17.09 -21.76 -9.36
CA ASN A 162 16.80 -20.47 -9.99
C ASN A 162 15.45 -19.84 -9.61
N GLN A 163 15.07 -20.00 -8.34
CA GLN A 163 13.73 -19.66 -7.89
C GLN A 163 13.46 -18.15 -7.92
N THR A 164 12.28 -17.78 -8.40
CA THR A 164 11.82 -16.40 -8.52
C THR A 164 10.36 -16.28 -8.09
N ALA A 165 9.98 -15.09 -7.62
CA ALA A 165 8.63 -14.81 -7.18
C ALA A 165 8.20 -13.41 -7.62
N LEU A 166 6.92 -13.27 -7.89
CA LEU A 166 6.25 -12.00 -8.05
C LEU A 166 5.44 -11.71 -6.77
N LEU A 167 5.90 -10.73 -5.99
CA LEU A 167 5.31 -10.35 -4.70
C LEU A 167 4.54 -9.02 -4.83
N GLY A 168 3.63 -8.77 -3.90
CA GLY A 168 2.84 -7.54 -3.86
C GLY A 168 1.81 -7.46 -4.98
N ILE A 169 1.24 -8.60 -5.40
CA ILE A 169 0.16 -8.64 -6.39
C ILE A 169 -1.12 -8.19 -5.70
N GLN A 170 -1.56 -6.98 -6.01
CA GLN A 170 -2.77 -6.37 -5.48
C GLN A 170 -3.33 -5.37 -6.50
N PRO A 171 -4.62 -5.02 -6.46
CA PRO A 171 -5.18 -3.98 -7.34
C PRO A 171 -4.41 -2.65 -7.25
N TYR A 172 -4.30 -1.94 -8.38
CA TYR A 172 -3.66 -0.62 -8.51
C TYR A 172 -4.44 0.49 -7.81
N TYR A 173 -5.77 0.32 -7.67
CA TYR A 173 -6.70 1.28 -7.08
C TYR A 173 -7.05 0.96 -5.62
N TYR A 174 -6.16 0.34 -4.84
CA TYR A 174 -6.52 -0.03 -3.48
C TYR A 174 -6.06 1.03 -2.47
N PRO A 175 -6.97 1.68 -1.72
CA PRO A 175 -6.59 2.60 -0.66
C PRO A 175 -5.84 1.83 0.44
N THR A 176 -4.64 2.30 0.80
CA THR A 176 -3.69 1.59 1.65
C THR A 176 -3.59 2.09 3.08
N ASP A 177 -3.99 3.34 3.33
CA ASP A 177 -4.10 3.88 4.69
C ASP A 177 -5.10 5.05 4.74
N ILE A 178 -5.53 5.40 5.94
CA ILE A 178 -6.33 6.60 6.22
C ILE A 178 -5.62 7.38 7.32
N ILE A 179 -5.40 8.67 7.10
CA ILE A 179 -4.82 9.58 8.09
C ILE A 179 -5.64 10.87 8.18
N LEU A 180 -5.48 11.61 9.29
CA LEU A 180 -6.04 12.94 9.43
C LEU A 180 -4.93 14.00 9.33
N SER A 181 -5.29 15.18 8.83
CA SER A 181 -4.40 16.35 8.88
C SER A 181 -4.12 16.81 10.32
N ASN A 182 -5.06 16.54 11.22
CA ASN A 182 -4.97 16.81 12.65
C ASN A 182 -5.87 15.82 13.42
N TYR A 183 -5.48 15.49 14.66
CA TYR A 183 -6.13 14.47 15.51
C TYR A 183 -6.70 15.06 16.80
N ILE A 184 -6.69 16.40 16.92
CA ILE A 184 -7.10 17.11 18.13
C ILE A 184 -8.59 17.43 18.07
N VAL A 185 -9.34 16.94 19.05
CA VAL A 185 -10.72 17.32 19.32
C VAL A 185 -10.71 18.60 20.16
N PRO A 186 -11.29 19.70 19.65
CA PRO A 186 -11.34 20.94 20.40
C PRO A 186 -12.35 20.84 21.54
N GLU A 187 -11.90 21.16 22.75
CA GLU A 187 -12.74 21.27 23.95
C GLU A 187 -13.33 22.67 24.07
N ASP A 188 -14.48 22.76 24.74
CA ASP A 188 -15.24 23.98 24.97
C ASP A 188 -15.65 24.75 23.69
N VAL A 189 -15.84 24.01 22.59
CA VAL A 189 -16.31 24.54 21.30
C VAL A 189 -17.67 23.95 20.94
N ASP A 190 -18.53 24.79 20.35
CA ASP A 190 -19.82 24.36 19.82
C ASP A 190 -19.67 23.17 18.83
N PRO A 191 -20.67 22.28 18.76
CA PRO A 191 -20.68 21.18 17.80
C PRO A 191 -20.45 21.65 16.36
N GLY A 192 -19.75 20.84 15.57
CA GLY A 192 -19.41 21.11 14.17
C GLY A 192 -17.99 21.64 13.97
N ALA A 193 -17.20 21.77 15.03
CA ALA A 193 -15.80 22.17 14.94
C ALA A 193 -14.98 21.17 14.11
N SER A 194 -14.06 21.68 13.29
CA SER A 194 -13.17 20.85 12.46
C SER A 194 -12.10 20.21 13.33
N ILE A 195 -11.96 18.89 13.22
CA ILE A 195 -10.85 18.13 13.83
C ILE A 195 -9.70 18.06 12.83
N GLY A 196 -9.97 17.54 11.63
CA GLY A 196 -8.99 17.42 10.57
C GLY A 196 -9.56 16.86 9.27
N GLY A 197 -8.88 17.16 8.16
CA GLY A 197 -9.19 16.59 6.85
C GLY A 197 -8.71 15.13 6.77
N ILE A 198 -9.58 14.26 6.27
CA ILE A 198 -9.34 12.85 6.00
C ILE A 198 -8.55 12.74 4.70
N MET A 199 -7.36 12.16 4.82
CA MET A 199 -6.49 11.87 3.68
C MET A 199 -6.42 10.35 3.48
N VAL A 200 -6.69 9.91 2.26
CA VAL A 200 -6.58 8.50 1.85
C VAL A 200 -5.24 8.30 1.16
N ILE A 201 -4.44 7.37 1.66
CA ILE A 201 -3.17 7.00 1.02
C ILE A 201 -3.47 5.95 -0.03
N ASP A 202 -3.54 6.37 -1.28
CA ASP A 202 -3.80 5.50 -2.43
C ASP A 202 -2.69 5.67 -3.47
N GLU A 203 -2.43 4.62 -4.25
CA GLU A 203 -1.58 4.69 -5.44
C GLU A 203 -2.30 5.39 -6.61
N ALA A 204 -3.64 5.39 -6.58
CA ALA A 204 -4.47 6.15 -7.50
C ALA A 204 -4.47 7.65 -7.16
N ILE A 205 -4.06 8.47 -8.13
CA ILE A 205 -4.00 9.93 -7.99
C ILE A 205 -5.28 10.64 -8.45
N ASP A 206 -6.21 9.88 -9.04
CA ASP A 206 -7.43 10.33 -9.71
C ASP A 206 -8.68 9.60 -9.20
N ASN A 207 -8.68 9.23 -7.92
CA ASN A 207 -9.76 8.47 -7.30
C ASN A 207 -10.82 9.36 -6.63
N GLU A 208 -12.04 8.84 -6.50
CA GLU A 208 -13.12 9.42 -5.70
C GLU A 208 -13.42 8.49 -4.52
N TYR A 209 -13.64 9.07 -3.34
CA TYR A 209 -13.83 8.31 -2.11
C TYR A 209 -15.19 8.58 -1.48
N LEU A 210 -15.82 7.51 -1.00
CA LEU A 210 -16.97 7.55 -0.12
C LEU A 210 -16.52 7.22 1.30
N PHE A 211 -16.74 8.17 2.22
CA PHE A 211 -16.43 8.01 3.64
C PHE A 211 -17.64 7.47 4.41
N SER A 212 -17.38 6.60 5.38
CA SER A 212 -18.35 6.18 6.39
C SER A 212 -17.66 6.16 7.74
N LEU A 213 -18.35 6.66 8.77
CA LEU A 213 -17.81 6.80 10.11
C LEU A 213 -18.54 5.86 11.07
N VAL A 214 -17.77 5.16 11.90
CA VAL A 214 -18.27 4.46 13.08
C VAL A 214 -17.64 5.13 14.30
N THR A 215 -18.48 5.62 15.20
CA THR A 215 -18.12 6.41 16.37
C THR A 215 -19.10 6.14 17.50
N ASP A 216 -18.65 6.41 18.72
CA ASP A 216 -19.49 6.43 19.90
C ASP A 216 -20.60 7.50 19.81
N SER A 217 -21.54 7.42 20.75
CA SER A 217 -22.64 8.36 20.83
C SER A 217 -22.92 8.67 22.29
N THR A 218 -23.22 9.92 22.56
CA THR A 218 -23.50 10.42 23.90
C THR A 218 -24.98 10.80 24.01
N PHE A 219 -25.61 10.44 25.14
CA PHE A 219 -27.00 10.74 25.39
C PHE A 219 -27.14 12.16 25.95
N ILE A 220 -27.69 13.08 25.16
CA ILE A 220 -27.83 14.51 25.48
C ILE A 220 -29.29 14.91 25.29
N GLU A 221 -29.88 15.54 26.31
CA GLU A 221 -31.24 16.12 26.26
C GLU A 221 -32.33 15.19 25.70
N GLY A 222 -32.23 13.87 25.96
CA GLY A 222 -33.23 12.90 25.54
C GLY A 222 -32.98 12.25 24.17
N ALA A 223 -31.86 12.53 23.52
CA ALA A 223 -31.47 11.94 22.24
C ALA A 223 -30.02 11.40 22.28
N TRP A 224 -29.77 10.34 21.50
CA TRP A 224 -28.40 9.91 21.21
C TRP A 224 -27.81 10.78 20.11
N VAL A 225 -26.69 11.43 20.42
CA VAL A 225 -25.94 12.29 19.50
C VAL A 225 -24.61 11.62 19.21
N HIS A 226 -24.26 11.46 17.94
CA HIS A 226 -22.95 10.93 17.56
C HIS A 226 -21.84 11.89 18.01
N ASP A 227 -20.77 11.34 18.56
CA ASP A 227 -19.67 12.15 19.09
C ASP A 227 -18.90 12.88 17.98
N TYR A 228 -18.87 12.29 16.78
CA TYR A 228 -18.28 12.88 15.57
C TYR A 228 -19.11 12.63 14.32
N PHE A 229 -18.87 13.40 13.27
CA PHE A 229 -19.41 13.15 11.94
C PHE A 229 -18.42 13.57 10.84
N VAL A 230 -18.67 13.12 9.61
CA VAL A 230 -17.90 13.51 8.43
C VAL A 230 -18.73 14.44 7.56
N GLU A 231 -18.14 15.59 7.20
CA GLU A 231 -18.71 16.53 6.23
C GLU A 231 -17.71 16.71 5.08
N GLY A 232 -18.08 16.26 3.88
CA GLY A 232 -17.14 16.20 2.75
C GLY A 232 -15.99 15.24 3.07
N ASP A 233 -14.77 15.79 3.16
CA ASP A 233 -13.56 15.09 3.56
C ASP A 233 -13.10 15.45 4.98
N THR A 234 -13.89 16.17 5.76
CA THR A 234 -13.47 16.69 7.07
C THR A 234 -14.18 15.98 8.21
N LEU A 235 -13.42 15.49 9.19
CA LEU A 235 -13.95 14.97 10.46
C LEU A 235 -14.27 16.15 11.39
N ARG A 236 -15.47 16.14 11.99
CA ARG A 236 -15.98 17.20 12.85
C ARG A 236 -16.56 16.66 14.16
N THR A 237 -16.59 17.51 15.19
CA THR A 237 -17.28 17.22 16.45
C THR A 237 -18.79 17.18 16.25
N GLY A 238 -19.45 16.11 16.68
CA GLY A 238 -20.92 15.97 16.62
C GLY A 238 -21.64 16.52 17.85
N ARG A 239 -20.89 16.77 18.92
CA ARG A 239 -21.38 17.37 20.17
C ARG A 239 -20.36 18.32 20.77
N PHE A 240 -20.78 18.99 21.83
CA PHE A 240 -19.92 19.76 22.71
C PHE A 240 -19.12 18.82 23.61
N PHE A 241 -17.82 19.08 23.75
CA PHE A 241 -16.93 18.37 24.66
C PHE A 241 -16.43 19.34 25.71
N SER A 242 -16.66 19.04 26.99
CA SER A 242 -16.21 19.93 28.07
C SER A 242 -14.72 19.74 28.34
N ALA A 243 -14.01 20.80 28.71
CA ALA A 243 -12.60 20.69 29.08
C ALA A 243 -12.35 19.63 30.16
N GLY A 244 -11.47 18.66 29.85
CA GLY A 244 -11.10 17.56 30.74
C GLY A 244 -12.13 16.44 30.82
N GLU A 245 -13.17 16.43 29.97
CA GLU A 245 -14.15 15.34 29.90
C GLU A 245 -13.50 14.01 29.48
N ALA A 246 -12.62 14.07 28.49
CA ALA A 246 -11.89 12.93 27.97
C ALA A 246 -10.46 13.34 27.57
N ILE A 247 -9.52 12.39 27.60
CA ILE A 247 -8.13 12.63 27.19
C ILE A 247 -7.80 11.98 25.84
N ARG A 248 -8.54 10.93 25.48
CA ARG A 248 -8.40 10.17 24.24
C ARG A 248 -9.73 9.57 23.86
N ASP A 249 -9.93 9.41 22.56
CA ASP A 249 -11.07 8.71 22.00
C ASP A 249 -10.66 8.01 20.69
N THR A 250 -11.55 7.20 20.13
CA THR A 250 -11.31 6.44 18.90
C THR A 250 -12.45 6.61 17.91
N VAL A 251 -12.09 6.66 16.64
CA VAL A 251 -13.05 6.58 15.54
C VAL A 251 -12.60 5.55 14.52
N TRP A 252 -13.57 4.89 13.90
CA TRP A 252 -13.35 3.96 12.81
C TRP A 252 -13.81 4.63 11.51
N ILE A 253 -12.85 4.94 10.64
CA ILE A 253 -13.16 5.48 9.31
C ILE A 253 -13.09 4.34 8.30
N LYS A 254 -14.18 4.17 7.57
CA LYS A 254 -14.30 3.28 6.41
C LYS A 254 -14.26 4.11 5.15
N VAL A 255 -13.35 3.77 4.25
CA VAL A 255 -13.22 4.38 2.94
C VAL A 255 -13.55 3.35 1.89
N LYS A 256 -14.43 3.73 0.97
CA LYS A 256 -14.72 2.98 -0.25
C LYS A 256 -14.33 3.83 -1.45
N ASP A 257 -13.55 3.27 -2.36
CA ASP A 257 -13.21 3.96 -3.61
C ASP A 257 -14.27 3.71 -4.71
N ARG A 258 -14.10 4.36 -5.87
CA ARG A 258 -15.00 4.20 -7.04
C ARG A 258 -15.03 2.79 -7.62
N TYR A 259 -14.03 1.96 -7.32
CA TYR A 259 -13.89 0.58 -7.78
C TYR A 259 -14.35 -0.44 -6.73
N ASN A 260 -14.98 0.02 -5.65
CA ASN A 260 -15.45 -0.76 -4.51
C ASN A 260 -14.35 -1.41 -3.65
N ASN A 261 -13.09 -0.97 -3.78
CA ASN A 261 -12.04 -1.30 -2.83
C ASN A 261 -12.32 -0.62 -1.49
N LEU A 262 -12.07 -1.33 -0.40
CA LEU A 262 -12.43 -0.93 0.95
C LEU A 262 -11.21 -0.92 1.85
N ILE A 263 -11.03 0.14 2.62
CA ILE A 263 -10.15 0.14 3.78
C ILE A 263 -10.90 0.64 5.00
N GLU A 264 -10.57 0.06 6.14
CA GLU A 264 -11.08 0.48 7.43
C GLU A 264 -9.90 0.72 8.36
N LYS A 265 -9.94 1.84 9.08
CA LYS A 265 -8.87 2.25 9.98
C LYS A 265 -9.43 2.82 11.28
N GLU A 266 -8.94 2.28 12.38
CA GLU A 266 -9.09 2.88 13.70
C GLU A 266 -8.09 4.03 13.86
N LEU A 267 -8.59 5.20 14.26
CA LEU A 267 -7.80 6.39 14.53
C LEU A 267 -8.00 6.82 15.98
N TYR A 268 -6.92 7.26 16.60
CA TYR A 268 -6.90 7.72 17.98
C TYR A 268 -6.89 9.25 18.00
N LEU A 269 -7.86 9.85 18.69
CA LEU A 269 -8.02 11.28 18.87
C LEU A 269 -7.56 11.69 20.26
N THR A 270 -7.14 12.94 20.41
CA THR A 270 -6.77 13.57 21.69
C THR A 270 -7.52 14.87 21.88
N PHE A 271 -7.77 15.28 23.12
CA PHE A 271 -8.55 16.48 23.43
C PHE A 271 -7.64 17.60 23.89
N GLU A 272 -7.90 18.83 23.41
CA GLU A 272 -7.21 20.03 23.89
C GLU A 272 -8.16 21.23 23.92
N THR A 273 -7.96 22.12 24.90
CA THR A 273 -8.68 23.38 25.02
C THR A 273 -8.22 24.36 23.94
N THR A 274 -9.09 24.64 22.98
CA THR A 274 -8.81 25.66 21.97
C THR A 274 -9.17 27.05 22.50
N THR A 275 -8.21 27.73 23.13
CA THR A 275 -8.30 29.19 23.26
C THR A 275 -8.36 29.77 21.84
N GLY A 276 -9.41 30.55 21.56
CA GLY A 276 -9.83 30.95 20.21
C GLY A 276 -8.71 31.48 19.29
N ASN A 277 -8.87 31.18 17.99
CA ASN A 277 -7.99 31.46 16.82
C ASN A 277 -7.07 30.32 16.35
N GLN A 278 -7.48 29.05 16.47
CA GLN A 278 -6.63 27.90 16.10
C GLN A 278 -6.41 27.68 14.60
N ASP A 279 -7.33 28.07 13.70
CA ASP A 279 -7.07 27.97 12.25
C ASP A 279 -5.93 28.90 11.82
N THR A 280 -5.78 30.06 12.45
CA THR A 280 -4.65 30.98 12.19
C THR A 280 -3.39 30.48 12.92
N TYR A 281 -3.50 30.06 14.18
CA TYR A 281 -2.36 29.57 14.98
C TYR A 281 -1.69 28.33 14.36
N TYR A 282 -2.45 27.33 13.93
CA TYR A 282 -1.90 26.14 13.26
C TYR A 282 -1.15 26.53 11.97
N ASN A 283 -1.77 27.37 11.14
CA ASN A 283 -1.17 27.86 9.90
C ASN A 283 0.06 28.74 10.14
N ASP A 284 0.05 29.56 11.18
CA ASP A 284 1.18 30.40 11.58
C ASP A 284 2.36 29.53 12.07
N ARG A 285 2.10 28.52 12.91
CA ARG A 285 3.13 27.57 13.35
C ARG A 285 3.69 26.76 12.19
N LEU A 286 2.83 26.35 11.25
CA LEU A 286 3.25 25.67 10.01
C LEU A 286 4.12 26.55 9.12
N GLN A 287 3.85 27.85 9.02
CA GLN A 287 4.65 28.78 8.22
C GLN A 287 5.98 29.15 8.91
N ALA A 288 6.00 29.18 10.24
CA ALA A 288 7.19 29.44 11.03
C ALA A 288 8.25 28.33 10.96
N PHE A 289 7.84 27.07 10.73
CA PHE A 289 8.74 25.93 10.58
C PHE A 289 9.17 25.71 9.12
N VAL A 290 10.43 26.05 8.82
CA VAL A 290 11.02 26.03 7.47
C VAL A 290 12.22 25.10 7.41
N ILE A 291 12.28 24.29 6.35
CA ILE A 291 13.41 23.38 6.06
C ILE A 291 14.18 23.91 4.86
N TYR A 292 15.50 24.05 5.00
CA TYR A 292 16.34 24.60 3.93
C TYR A 292 17.75 23.95 3.90
N PRO A 293 18.35 23.69 2.73
CA PRO A 293 17.72 23.71 1.42
C PRO A 293 16.76 22.52 1.25
N ASN A 294 15.70 22.72 0.47
CA ASN A 294 14.79 21.66 0.04
C ASN A 294 14.48 21.88 -1.45
N PRO A 295 15.09 21.11 -2.38
CA PRO A 295 15.79 19.85 -2.14
C PRO A 295 17.14 19.97 -1.39
N ALA A 296 17.41 19.03 -0.50
CA ALA A 296 18.61 18.91 0.31
C ALA A 296 19.65 17.98 -0.32
N GLY A 297 20.94 18.31 -0.19
CA GLY A 297 22.04 17.41 -0.55
C GLY A 297 22.33 16.42 0.60
N ASN A 298 23.49 16.58 1.25
CA ASN A 298 23.87 15.76 2.41
C ASN A 298 23.39 16.35 3.74
N TYR A 299 22.86 17.56 3.75
CA TYR A 299 22.43 18.26 4.95
C TYR A 299 21.21 19.14 4.66
N PHE A 300 20.43 19.40 5.70
CA PHE A 300 19.44 20.47 5.75
C PHE A 300 19.54 21.18 7.10
N SER A 301 18.96 22.36 7.23
CA SER A 301 18.73 23.04 8.50
C SER A 301 17.24 23.29 8.68
N VAL A 302 16.87 23.51 9.92
CA VAL A 302 15.51 23.89 10.30
C VAL A 302 15.60 25.30 10.86
N LYS A 303 14.80 26.19 10.29
CA LYS A 303 14.48 27.47 10.91
C LYS A 303 13.10 27.32 11.52
N ASP A 304 13.00 27.64 12.80
CA ASP A 304 11.74 27.62 13.50
C ASP A 304 11.56 28.91 14.29
N ASP A 305 10.63 29.75 13.84
CA ASP A 305 10.31 31.02 14.51
C ASP A 305 9.19 30.86 15.56
N ASN A 306 8.78 29.63 15.88
CA ASN A 306 7.82 29.36 16.94
C ASN A 306 8.38 29.69 18.33
N SER A 307 7.52 30.21 19.22
CA SER A 307 7.90 30.52 20.61
C SER A 307 8.11 29.28 21.48
N ILE A 308 7.61 28.13 21.03
CA ILE A 308 7.71 26.84 21.71
C ILE A 308 8.82 26.04 21.01
N PRO A 309 9.78 25.47 21.75
CA PRO A 309 10.90 24.76 21.13
C PRO A 309 10.51 23.38 20.60
N VAL A 310 11.20 22.96 19.54
CA VAL A 310 11.14 21.59 19.00
C VAL A 310 11.95 20.66 19.90
N THR A 311 11.32 19.59 20.36
CA THR A 311 11.94 18.57 21.22
C THR A 311 12.64 17.48 20.42
N CYS A 312 12.14 17.16 19.22
CA CYS A 312 12.80 16.24 18.31
C CYS A 312 12.29 16.36 16.86
N ILE A 313 13.08 15.83 15.93
CA ILE A 313 12.70 15.61 14.54
C ILE A 313 12.86 14.13 14.18
N ARG A 314 11.87 13.57 13.50
CA ARG A 314 11.88 12.22 12.92
C ARG A 314 11.78 12.32 11.41
N LEU A 315 12.59 11.55 10.69
CA LEU A 315 12.49 11.43 9.23
C LEU A 315 11.93 10.06 8.89
N PHE A 316 10.90 10.05 8.06
CA PHE A 316 10.27 8.85 7.53
C PHE A 316 10.44 8.80 6.01
N ASN A 317 10.71 7.60 5.48
CA ASN A 317 10.60 7.37 4.05
C ASN A 317 9.11 7.22 3.65
N LEU A 318 8.83 7.13 2.34
CA LEU A 318 7.45 6.95 1.85
C LEU A 318 6.81 5.60 2.20
N SER A 319 7.57 4.63 2.73
CA SER A 319 7.02 3.40 3.28
C SER A 319 6.74 3.49 4.78
N GLY A 320 6.81 4.69 5.38
CA GLY A 320 6.53 4.91 6.81
C GLY A 320 7.65 4.46 7.75
N GLN A 321 8.79 3.98 7.23
CA GLN A 321 9.92 3.59 8.07
C GLN A 321 10.68 4.82 8.55
N MET A 322 10.92 4.92 9.86
CA MET A 322 11.79 5.95 10.43
C MET A 322 13.24 5.69 10.02
N VAL A 323 13.80 6.59 9.22
CA VAL A 323 15.18 6.51 8.70
C VAL A 323 16.15 7.39 9.50
N ARG A 324 15.63 8.31 10.33
CA ARG A 324 16.45 9.14 11.22
C ARG A 324 15.64 9.65 12.40
N TYR A 325 16.30 9.74 13.54
CA TYR A 325 15.84 10.46 14.73
C TYR A 325 16.88 11.53 15.08
N ILE A 326 16.43 12.75 15.33
CA ILE A 326 17.27 13.90 15.70
C ILE A 326 16.69 14.47 17.01
N PRO A 327 17.43 14.39 18.13
CA PRO A 327 16.99 15.00 19.39
C PRO A 327 17.13 16.54 19.33
N ALA A 328 16.48 17.26 20.25
CA ALA A 328 16.58 18.72 20.37
C ALA A 328 18.02 19.26 20.30
N SER A 329 18.96 18.59 20.97
CA SER A 329 20.38 18.97 20.97
C SER A 329 21.07 18.88 19.60
N GLY A 330 20.48 18.19 18.63
CA GLY A 330 20.98 18.05 17.27
C GLY A 330 20.28 18.96 16.26
N LEU A 331 19.41 19.87 16.70
CA LEU A 331 18.68 20.79 15.83
C LEU A 331 19.43 22.09 15.55
N ASP A 332 20.43 22.42 16.37
CA ASP A 332 21.28 23.59 16.16
C ASP A 332 22.23 23.37 14.97
N GLY A 333 22.00 24.11 13.89
CA GLY A 333 22.86 24.14 12.70
C GLY A 333 22.42 23.17 11.60
N PHE A 334 23.39 22.48 10.99
CA PHE A 334 23.15 21.59 9.86
C PHE A 334 22.90 20.15 10.34
N ILE A 335 21.72 19.64 10.01
CA ILE A 335 21.32 18.25 10.24
C ILE A 335 21.84 17.41 9.08
N SER A 336 22.80 16.52 9.37
CA SER A 336 23.32 15.58 8.37
C SER A 336 22.29 14.49 8.08
N ILE A 337 22.02 14.31 6.80
CA ILE A 337 21.26 13.18 6.27
C ILE A 337 22.16 12.18 5.58
N GLU A 338 23.48 12.35 5.56
CA GLU A 338 24.43 11.46 4.87
C GLU A 338 24.15 9.96 5.14
N GLY A 339 24.26 9.14 4.10
CA GLY A 339 23.91 7.71 4.16
C GLY A 339 22.41 7.36 4.02
N ILE A 340 21.49 8.32 4.11
CA ILE A 340 20.10 8.10 3.67
C ILE A 340 20.06 8.01 2.11
N THR A 341 19.11 7.28 1.51
CA THR A 341 19.03 7.18 0.04
C THR A 341 18.40 8.45 -0.55
N ARG A 342 18.74 8.81 -1.79
CA ARG A 342 18.07 9.91 -2.51
C ARG A 342 16.57 9.58 -2.67
N GLY A 343 15.70 10.57 -2.50
CA GLY A 343 14.25 10.34 -2.50
C GLY A 343 13.44 11.38 -1.73
N VAL A 344 12.15 11.12 -1.58
CA VAL A 344 11.22 11.97 -0.83
C VAL A 344 11.03 11.40 0.58
N TYR A 345 11.05 12.29 1.56
CA TYR A 345 10.93 12.00 2.98
C TYR A 345 9.88 12.90 3.62
N ILE A 346 9.27 12.41 4.70
CA ILE A 346 8.44 13.21 5.59
C ILE A 346 9.25 13.51 6.85
N ILE A 347 9.43 14.79 7.14
CA ILE A 347 9.93 15.28 8.42
C ILE A 347 8.74 15.48 9.35
N GLU A 348 8.83 14.92 10.54
CA GLU A 348 7.92 15.15 11.65
C GLU A 348 8.69 15.86 12.77
N ALA A 349 8.29 17.10 13.09
CA ALA A 349 8.84 17.87 14.20
C ALA A 349 7.84 17.87 15.36
N THR A 350 8.29 17.46 16.54
CA THR A 350 7.50 17.47 17.77
C THR A 350 7.94 18.62 18.65
N TYR A 351 7.00 19.40 19.17
CA TYR A 351 7.22 20.52 20.06
C TYR A 351 7.08 20.12 21.53
N ASP A 352 7.54 20.98 22.44
CA ASP A 352 7.48 20.75 23.89
C ASP A 352 6.04 20.71 24.43
N ASP A 353 5.13 21.43 23.79
CA ASP A 353 3.69 21.40 24.07
C ASP A 353 2.97 20.18 23.45
N GLY A 354 3.70 19.26 22.81
CA GLY A 354 3.15 18.08 22.17
C GLY A 354 2.65 18.31 20.74
N PHE A 355 2.66 19.55 20.25
CA PHE A 355 2.27 19.87 18.87
C PHE A 355 3.19 19.20 17.86
N VAL A 356 2.64 18.78 16.71
CA VAL A 356 3.40 18.09 15.66
C VAL A 356 3.21 18.76 14.30
N ILE A 357 4.33 19.08 13.66
CA ILE A 357 4.36 19.57 12.27
C ILE A 357 4.93 18.50 11.36
N ARG A 358 4.31 18.31 10.20
CA ARG A 358 4.83 17.46 9.12
C ARG A 358 5.17 18.28 7.88
N LYS A 359 6.36 18.06 7.32
CA LYS A 359 6.82 18.72 6.08
C LYS A 359 7.51 17.73 5.16
N LYS A 360 7.41 17.97 3.86
CA LYS A 360 8.12 17.21 2.84
C LYS A 360 9.58 17.65 2.75
N LEU A 361 10.51 16.70 2.75
CA LEU A 361 11.92 16.89 2.42
C LEU A 361 12.25 16.09 1.16
N ILE A 362 12.89 16.72 0.17
CA ILE A 362 13.41 16.05 -1.02
C ILE A 362 14.93 15.95 -0.86
N ARG A 363 15.49 14.74 -0.90
CA ARG A 363 16.93 14.52 -0.92
C ARG A 363 17.43 14.25 -2.34
N GLN A 364 18.45 14.98 -2.76
CA GLN A 364 19.10 14.89 -4.08
C GLN A 364 20.48 14.24 -4.09
#